data_AF-F9P526-F1
#
_entry.id   AF-F9P526-F1
#
_cell.length_a   1.000
_cell.length_b   1.000
_cell.length_c   1.000
_cell.angle_alpha   90.00
_cell.angle_beta   90.00
_cell.angle_gamma   90.00
#
_symmetry.space_group_name_H-M   'P 1'
#
loop_
_entity.id
_entity.type
_entity.pdbx_description
1 polymer ?
#
loop_
_entity_poly.entity_id
_entity_poly.type
_entity_poly.pdbx_seq_one_letter_code
_entity_poly.pdbx_strand_id
1 'polypeptide(L)' 'MGTRITYVIKFSKGVTMPDLATSPIITQHLTIKLKNVDGFVVDSNINDVKLRELIMATFNLEKKDVIVLSKFPGLMNTL' A
#
# COMPACT_ATOMS: atom_id res chain seq x y z
N MET A 1 11.47 -16.07 -10.25
CA MET A 1 10.37 -15.08 -10.45
C MET A 1 9.78 -14.79 -9.08
N GLY A 2 9.94 -13.58 -8.57
CA GLY A 2 9.48 -13.25 -7.21
C GLY A 2 7.96 -13.15 -7.16
N THR A 3 7.34 -13.84 -6.21
CA THR A 3 5.89 -13.77 -5.96
C THR A 3 5.53 -12.33 -5.61
N ARG A 4 4.73 -11.67 -6.45
CA ARG A 4 4.13 -10.37 -6.14
C ARG A 4 2.84 -10.59 -5.37
N ILE A 5 2.67 -9.88 -4.27
CA ILE A 5 1.48 -9.95 -3.42
C ILE A 5 0.67 -8.67 -3.64
N THR A 6 -0.64 -8.82 -3.80
CA THR A 6 -1.54 -7.67 -3.90
C THR A 6 -1.84 -7.14 -2.49
N TYR A 7 -1.65 -5.85 -2.30
CA TYR A 7 -1.95 -5.12 -1.08
C TYR A 7 -2.99 -4.04 -1.35
N VAL A 8 -3.78 -3.75 -0.34
CA VAL A 8 -4.65 -2.58 -0.27
C VAL A 8 -4.03 -1.62 0.73
N ILE A 9 -3.60 -0.47 0.25
CA ILE A 9 -3.11 0.65 1.05
C ILE A 9 -4.30 1.56 1.30
N LYS A 10 -4.54 1.91 2.57
CA LYS A 10 -5.53 2.91 2.97
C LYS A 10 -4.86 3.97 3.83
N PHE A 11 -5.36 5.19 3.72
CA PHE A 11 -4.91 6.31 4.55
C PHE A 11 -5.99 6.68 5.57
N SER A 12 -5.55 7.09 6.76
CA SER A 12 -6.48 7.51 7.82
C SER A 12 -7.22 8.80 7.43
N LYS A 13 -8.43 8.99 7.98
CA LYS A 13 -9.22 10.20 7.74
C LYS A 13 -8.45 11.44 8.18
N GLY A 14 -8.41 12.46 7.32
CA GLY A 14 -7.69 13.70 7.55
C GLY A 14 -6.25 13.72 7.04
N VAL A 15 -5.73 12.59 6.56
CA VAL A 15 -4.41 12.51 5.90
C VAL A 15 -4.58 12.81 4.42
N THR A 16 -3.81 13.74 3.89
CA THR A 16 -3.76 13.99 2.44
C THR A 16 -3.15 12.76 1.76
N MET A 17 -3.94 12.06 0.93
CA MET A 17 -3.47 10.87 0.23
C MET A 17 -2.32 11.23 -0.72
N PRO A 18 -1.10 10.74 -0.47
CA PRO A 18 0.04 11.00 -1.34
C PRO A 18 -0.14 10.27 -2.67
N ASP A 19 0.41 10.84 -3.73
CA ASP A 19 0.46 10.16 -5.02
C ASP A 19 1.68 9.22 -5.09
N LEU A 20 1.44 7.93 -4.84
CA LEU A 20 2.47 6.89 -4.87
C LEU A 20 3.22 6.81 -6.21
N ALA A 21 2.61 7.26 -7.32
CA ALA A 21 3.24 7.25 -8.64
C ALA A 21 4.34 8.30 -8.80
N THR A 22 4.39 9.31 -7.92
CA THR A 22 5.38 10.39 -7.99
C THR A 22 6.75 10.01 -7.45
N SER A 23 6.85 8.89 -6.72
CA SER A 23 8.11 8.43 -6.11
C SER A 23 8.68 7.23 -6.86
N PRO A 24 9.83 7.37 -7.55
CA PRO A 24 10.49 6.27 -8.24
C PRO A 24 10.80 5.11 -7.30
N ILE A 25 11.21 5.41 -6.06
CA ILE A 25 11.53 4.44 -5.02
C ILE A 25 10.32 3.55 -4.69
N ILE A 26 9.12 4.14 -4.61
CA ILE A 26 7.89 3.40 -4.40
C ILE A 26 7.60 2.53 -5.63
N THR A 27 7.60 3.11 -6.83
CA THR A 27 7.24 2.40 -8.07
C THR A 27 8.21 1.27 -8.47
N GLN A 28 9.44 1.27 -7.92
CA GLN A 28 10.38 0.18 -8.06
C GLN A 28 9.92 -1.11 -7.34
N HIS A 29 9.24 -0.94 -6.21
CA HIS A 29 8.81 -2.04 -5.34
C HIS A 29 7.34 -2.40 -5.50
N LEU A 30 6.51 -1.44 -5.92
CA LEU A 30 5.09 -1.66 -6.14
C LEU A 30 4.62 -1.18 -7.51
N THR A 31 3.51 -1.75 -7.97
CA THR A 31 2.78 -1.32 -9.16
C THR A 31 1.34 -1.03 -8.77
N ILE A 32 0.88 0.19 -9.05
CA ILE A 32 -0.50 0.60 -8.77
C ILE A 32 -1.43 -0.08 -9.76
N LYS A 33 -2.37 -0.89 -9.25
CA LYS A 33 -3.42 -1.52 -10.04
C LYS A 33 -4.68 -0.67 -10.09
N LEU A 34 -5.02 -0.06 -8.97
CA LEU A 34 -6.27 0.70 -8.84
C LEU A 34 -6.11 1.82 -7.81
N LYS A 35 -6.67 2.99 -8.10
CA LYS A 35 -6.73 4.12 -7.20
C LYS A 35 -8.18 4.28 -6.73
N ASN A 36 -8.38 4.27 -5.42
CA ASN A 36 -9.66 4.52 -4.76
C ASN A 36 -9.62 5.90 -4.07
N VAL A 37 -10.79 6.35 -3.61
CA VAL A 37 -10.91 7.62 -2.87
C VAL A 37 -10.10 7.60 -1.57
N ASP A 38 -10.07 6.44 -0.89
CA ASP A 38 -9.42 6.28 0.42
C ASP A 38 -8.04 5.59 0.36
N GLY A 39 -7.51 5.31 -0.84
CA GLY A 39 -6.23 4.61 -0.97
C GLY A 39 -5.96 3.94 -2.32
N PHE A 40 -5.15 2.89 -2.31
CA PHE A 40 -4.65 2.22 -3.51
C PHE A 40 -4.69 0.70 -3.39
N VAL A 41 -4.90 0.04 -4.52
CA VAL A 41 -4.61 -1.39 -4.68
C VAL A 41 -3.31 -1.48 -5.47
N VAL A 42 -2.32 -2.14 -4.89
CA VAL A 42 -0.98 -2.26 -5.46
C VAL A 42 -0.54 -3.72 -5.47
N ASP A 43 0.27 -4.10 -6.46
CA ASP A 43 1.08 -5.30 -6.36
C ASP A 43 2.47 -4.93 -5.87
N SER A 44 2.97 -5.62 -4.86
CA SER A 44 4.29 -5.36 -4.29
C SER A 44 5.16 -6.60 -4.32
N ASN A 45 6.46 -6.40 -4.53
CA ASN A 45 7.48 -7.44 -4.36
C ASN A 45 8.09 -7.47 -2.95
N ILE A 46 7.67 -6.57 -2.07
CA ILE A 46 8.02 -6.51 -0.64
C ILE A 46 6.78 -6.76 0.23
N ASN A 47 7.00 -7.25 1.45
CA ASN A 47 5.93 -7.54 2.40
C ASN A 47 5.23 -6.26 2.91
N ASP A 48 4.09 -6.42 3.60
CA ASP A 48 3.29 -5.31 4.13
C ASP A 48 4.05 -4.40 5.09
N VAL A 49 4.89 -4.96 5.97
CA VAL A 49 5.67 -4.18 6.94
C VAL A 49 6.63 -3.24 6.22
N LYS A 50 7.45 -3.79 5.30
CA LYS A 50 8.40 -2.99 4.51
C LYS A 50 7.69 -2.01 3.58
N LEU A 51 6.56 -2.42 3.01
CA LEU A 51 5.75 -1.55 2.15
C LEU A 51 5.23 -0.33 2.93
N ARG A 52 4.73 -0.56 4.15
CA ARG A 52 4.28 0.52 5.04
C ARG A 52 5.44 1.44 5.43
N GLU A 53 6.56 0.88 5.86
CA GLU A 53 7.76 1.66 6.21
C GLU A 53 8.25 2.52 5.04
N LEU A 54 8.24 1.97 3.83
CA LEU A 54 8.64 2.69 2.61
C LEU A 54 7.72 3.90 2.34
N ILE A 55 6.40 3.70 2.45
CA ILE A 55 5.42 4.78 2.25
C ILE A 55 5.57 5.84 3.35
N MET A 56 5.71 5.41 4.61
CA MET A 56 5.91 6.32 5.73
C MET A 56 7.17 7.18 5.56
N ALA A 57 8.29 6.56 5.20
CA ALA A 57 9.55 7.27 4.99
C ALA A 57 9.50 8.21 3.77
N THR A 58 8.86 7.79 2.68
CA THR A 58 8.78 8.58 1.44
C THR A 58 7.92 9.82 1.60
N PHE A 59 6.80 9.69 2.31
CA PHE A 59 5.80 10.76 2.43
C PHE A 59 5.75 11.41 3.82
N ASN A 60 6.71 11.09 4.68
CA ASN A 60 6.81 11.56 6.06
C ASN A 60 5.49 11.36 6.85
N LEU A 61 4.91 10.16 6.75
CA LEU A 61 3.65 9.79 7.40
C LEU A 61 3.88 9.02 8.69
N GLU A 62 2.98 9.19 9.67
CA GLU A 62 3.03 8.40 10.89
C GLU A 62 2.46 7.00 10.68
N LYS A 63 2.83 6.07 11.57
CA LYS A 63 2.34 4.69 11.50
C LYS A 63 0.81 4.63 11.47
N LYS A 64 0.13 5.41 12.32
CA LYS A 64 -1.34 5.48 12.37
C LYS A 64 -2.00 5.98 11.08
N ASP A 65 -1.26 6.63 10.19
CA ASP A 65 -1.80 7.27 9.00
C ASP A 65 -1.84 6.33 7.80
N VAL A 66 -1.07 5.24 7.85
CA VAL A 66 -0.93 4.25 6.77
C VAL A 66 -1.36 2.87 7.24
N ILE A 67 -2.33 2.30 6.55
CA ILE A 67 -2.82 0.94 6.75
C ILE A 67 -2.52 0.13 5.49
N VAL A 68 -1.80 -0.98 5.63
CA VAL A 68 -1.49 -1.90 4.55
C VAL A 68 -2.13 -3.25 4.86
N LEU A 69 -3.03 -3.70 3.99
CA LEU A 69 -3.73 -4.97 4.12
C LEU A 69 -3.34 -5.86 2.96
N SER A 70 -2.80 -7.05 3.22
CA SER A 70 -2.63 -8.06 2.19
C SER A 70 -4.00 -8.51 1.69
N LYS A 71 -4.22 -8.39 0.39
CA LYS A 71 -5.37 -8.99 -0.26
C LYS A 71 -5.05 -10.47 -0.47
N PHE A 72 -5.13 -11.25 0.61
CA PHE A 72 -5.09 -12.71 0.48
C PHE A 72 -6.30 -13.13 -0.37
N PRO A 73 -6.12 -13.91 -1.45
CA PRO A 73 -7.24 -14.44 -2.22
C PRO A 73 -8.10 -15.48 -1.46
N GLY A 74 -7.96 -15.63 -0.14
CA GLY A 74 -8.55 -16.73 0.62
C GLY A 74 -9.26 -16.40 1.95
N LEU A 75 -9.42 -15.13 2.33
CA LEU A 75 -10.23 -14.76 3.50
C LEU A 75 -11.36 -13.83 3.09
N MET A 76 -12.31 -14.39 2.34
CA MET A 76 -13.70 -13.94 2.46
C MET A 76 -14.10 -14.15 3.92
N ASN A 77 -14.71 -13.13 4.52
CA ASN A 77 -15.43 -13.23 5.78
C ASN A 77 -16.18 -14.58 5.86
N THR A 78 -15.78 -15.44 6.77
CA THR A 78 -16.74 -16.37 7.36
C THR A 78 -17.57 -15.54 8.33
N LEU A 79 -18.87 -15.48 8.02
CA LEU A 79 -19.95 -14.81 8.74
C LEU A 79 -19.98 -15.13 10.24
#